data_AF-A0A0W4ZPS5-F1
#
_entry.id   AF-A0A0W4ZPS5-F1
#
_cell.length_a   1.000
_cell.length_b   1.000
_cell.length_c   1.000
_cell.angle_alpha   90.00
_cell.angle_beta   90.00
_cell.angle_gamma   90.00
#
_symmetry.space_group_name_H-M   'P 1'
#
loop_
_entity.id
_entity.type
_entity.pdbx_description
1 polymer ?
#
loop_
_entity_poly.entity_id
_entity_poly.type
_entity_poly.pdbx_seq_one_letter_code
_entity_poly.pdbx_strand_id
1 'polypeptide(L)'
;MEKSSENQKKLSIYNEIEDAPVLVEVTPLVLQLKIEKGRKQFEKTVRNISTKIEEVVDKWIGIENKIESVAKEIAPSNKEISSGGIYVIVSGMAGLILTRKCTFPIRFVTPVITSFAASTYFFPETHQNIRNMAWRYYQARFKS
;
A
#
# COMPACT_ATOMS: atom_id res chain seq x y z
N MET A 1 7.22 -74.03 -14.45
CA MET A 1 6.21 -73.39 -13.60
C MET A 1 6.71 -73.53 -12.17
N GLU A 2 6.84 -72.51 -11.34
CA GLU A 2 6.59 -71.08 -11.43
C GLU A 2 7.31 -70.49 -10.22
N LYS A 3 7.89 -69.30 -10.36
CA LYS A 3 8.55 -68.57 -9.27
C LYS A 3 7.58 -68.36 -8.12
N SER A 4 7.96 -68.68 -6.88
CA SER A 4 7.35 -68.02 -5.72
C SER A 4 8.45 -67.62 -4.75
N SER A 5 8.95 -66.41 -4.98
CA SER A 5 9.65 -65.62 -3.99
C SER A 5 8.65 -65.34 -2.87
N GLU A 6 8.63 -66.20 -1.84
CA GLU A 6 7.84 -65.97 -0.63
C GLU A 6 8.43 -64.78 0.12
N ASN A 7 7.95 -63.61 -0.30
CA ASN A 7 7.39 -62.58 0.53
C ASN A 7 8.14 -62.37 1.86
N GLN A 8 9.20 -61.57 1.77
CA GLN A 8 9.75 -60.81 2.90
C GLN A 8 8.60 -60.07 3.59
N LYS A 9 8.00 -60.73 4.59
CA LYS A 9 6.92 -60.20 5.42
C LYS A 9 7.47 -58.98 6.15
N LYS A 10 7.27 -57.82 5.53
CA LYS A 10 7.68 -56.51 6.04
C LYS A 10 7.00 -56.34 7.40
N LEU A 11 7.79 -56.37 8.46
CA LEU A 11 7.32 -56.04 9.81
C LEU A 11 6.83 -54.59 9.77
N SER A 12 5.52 -54.39 9.91
CA SER A 12 4.93 -53.07 10.09
C SER A 12 5.43 -52.50 11.42
N ILE A 13 6.10 -51.34 11.38
CA ILE A 13 6.48 -50.58 12.59
C ILE A 13 5.25 -49.93 13.24
N TYR A 14 4.12 -49.89 12.54
CA TYR A 14 2.86 -49.41 13.06
C TYR A 14 2.07 -50.60 13.59
N ASN A 15 1.73 -50.57 14.88
CA ASN A 15 0.65 -51.39 15.39
C ASN A 15 -0.63 -50.98 14.68
N GLU A 16 -1.38 -51.94 14.14
CA GLU A 16 -2.77 -51.69 13.74
C GLU A 16 -3.52 -51.25 14.99
N ILE A 17 -3.93 -49.98 15.00
CA ILE A 17 -4.66 -49.36 16.09
C ILE A 17 -6.08 -49.95 16.01
N GLU A 18 -6.34 -51.02 16.77
CA GLU A 18 -7.67 -51.64 16.94
C GLU A 18 -8.57 -50.89 17.93
N ASP A 19 -8.21 -49.68 18.35
CA ASP A 19 -9.07 -48.85 19.17
C ASP A 19 -9.87 -47.92 18.26
N ALA A 20 -11.16 -48.21 18.09
CA ALA A 20 -12.13 -47.28 17.53
C ALA A 20 -11.87 -45.87 18.08
N PRO A 21 -11.91 -44.80 17.27
CA PRO A 21 -11.54 -43.48 17.71
C PRO A 21 -12.38 -43.11 18.92
N VAL A 22 -11.79 -43.19 20.11
CA VAL A 22 -12.39 -42.62 21.31
C VAL A 22 -12.39 -41.13 21.03
N LEU A 23 -13.57 -40.62 20.70
CA LEU A 23 -13.85 -39.19 20.68
C LEU A 23 -13.61 -38.71 22.10
N VAL A 24 -12.36 -38.39 22.42
CA VAL A 24 -12.03 -37.65 23.62
C VAL A 24 -12.68 -36.30 23.40
N GLU A 25 -13.87 -36.13 23.97
CA GLU A 25 -14.44 -34.81 24.23
C GLU A 25 -13.43 -34.10 25.13
N VAL A 26 -12.46 -33.43 24.51
CA VAL A 26 -11.63 -32.43 25.16
C VAL A 26 -12.62 -31.39 25.65
N THR A 27 -13.05 -31.54 26.90
CA THR A 27 -13.95 -30.59 27.55
C THR A 27 -13.26 -29.24 27.42
N PRO A 28 -13.82 -28.29 26.68
CA PRO A 28 -13.10 -27.08 26.31
C PRO A 28 -12.73 -26.34 27.58
N LEU A 29 -11.45 -26.40 27.92
CA LEU A 29 -10.88 -25.66 29.03
C LEU A 29 -11.16 -24.18 28.76
N VAL A 30 -11.60 -23.44 29.79
CA VAL A 30 -11.93 -22.01 29.70
C VAL A 30 -10.85 -21.15 29.04
N LEU A 31 -9.59 -21.60 29.08
CA LEU A 31 -8.43 -20.98 28.43
C LEU A 31 -8.39 -21.19 26.91
N GLN A 32 -8.74 -22.39 26.42
CA GLN A 32 -8.78 -22.68 24.99
C GLN A 32 -9.81 -21.82 24.27
N LEU A 33 -10.99 -21.62 24.88
CA LEU A 33 -12.03 -20.73 24.35
C LEU A 33 -11.57 -19.27 24.24
N LYS A 34 -10.70 -18.80 25.15
CA LYS A 34 -10.16 -17.43 25.09
C LYS A 34 -9.13 -17.26 23.97
N ILE A 35 -8.24 -18.23 23.81
CA ILE A 35 -7.25 -18.22 22.71
C ILE A 35 -7.95 -18.34 21.36
N GLU A 36 -9.00 -19.16 21.27
CA GLU A 36 -9.79 -19.33 20.05
C GLU A 36 -10.50 -18.02 19.65
N LYS A 37 -11.13 -17.35 20.61
CA LYS A 37 -11.75 -16.03 20.37
C LYS A 37 -10.73 -14.98 19.96
N GLY A 38 -9.57 -14.95 20.63
CA GLY A 38 -8.46 -14.04 20.28
C GLY A 38 -7.96 -14.27 18.86
N ARG A 39 -7.71 -15.52 18.47
CA ARG A 39 -7.28 -15.87 17.11
C ARG A 39 -8.33 -15.48 16.07
N LYS A 40 -9.61 -15.84 16.30
CA LYS A 40 -10.71 -15.49 15.38
C LYS A 40 -10.86 -13.97 15.19
N GLN A 41 -10.64 -13.18 16.25
CA GLN A 41 -10.66 -11.71 16.13
C GLN A 41 -9.45 -11.19 15.35
N PHE A 42 -8.24 -11.69 15.65
CA PHE A 42 -7.03 -11.28 14.94
C PHE A 42 -7.11 -11.62 13.44
N GLU A 43 -7.57 -12.82 13.11
CA GLU A 43 -7.72 -13.29 11.74
C GLU A 43 -8.75 -12.46 10.96
N LYS A 44 -9.85 -12.04 11.61
CA LYS A 44 -10.82 -11.10 11.02
C LYS A 44 -10.20 -9.72 10.78
N THR A 45 -9.44 -9.20 11.74
CA THR A 45 -8.79 -7.89 11.62
C THR A 45 -7.74 -7.88 10.51
N VAL A 46 -6.90 -8.92 10.43
CA VAL A 46 -5.89 -9.05 9.38
C VAL A 46 -6.54 -9.10 8.00
N ARG A 47 -7.59 -9.92 7.82
CA ARG A 47 -8.33 -9.96 6.55
C ARG A 47 -8.91 -8.60 6.16
N ASN A 48 -9.55 -7.90 7.10
CA ASN A 48 -10.10 -6.58 6.83
C ASN A 48 -9.03 -5.54 6.47
N ILE A 49 -7.83 -5.64 7.04
CA ILE A 49 -6.71 -4.76 6.71
C ILE A 49 -6.21 -5.06 5.29
N SER A 50 -6.01 -6.34 4.94
CA SER A 50 -5.57 -6.73 3.61
C SER A 50 -6.50 -6.21 2.52
N THR A 51 -7.81 -6.38 2.68
CA THR A 51 -8.80 -5.89 1.71
C THR A 51 -8.75 -4.36 1.55
N LYS A 52 -8.52 -3.61 2.63
CA LYS A 52 -8.37 -2.16 2.55
C LYS A 52 -7.08 -1.74 1.86
N ILE A 53 -5.99 -2.48 2.06
CA ILE A 53 -4.72 -2.21 1.38
C ILE A 53 -4.90 -2.43 -0.12
N GLU A 54 -5.52 -3.54 -0.52
CA GLU A 54 -5.81 -3.83 -1.93
C GLU A 54 -6.64 -2.69 -2.58
N GLU A 55 -7.71 -2.24 -1.92
CA GLU A 55 -8.53 -1.13 -2.44
C GLU A 55 -7.74 0.18 -2.58
N VAL A 56 -6.83 0.47 -1.63
CA VAL A 56 -5.97 1.65 -1.68
C VAL A 56 -4.95 1.54 -2.81
N VAL A 57 -4.34 0.37 -2.98
CA VAL A 57 -3.37 0.09 -4.04
C VAL A 57 -4.02 0.24 -5.41
N ASP A 58 -5.22 -0.32 -5.61
CA ASP A 58 -5.96 -0.20 -6.86
C ASP A 58 -6.27 1.27 -7.20
N LYS A 59 -6.67 2.07 -6.20
CA LYS A 59 -6.84 3.52 -6.36
C LYS A 59 -5.54 4.22 -6.73
N TRP A 60 -4.43 3.80 -6.13
CA TRP A 60 -3.11 4.39 -6.38
C TRP A 60 -2.62 4.10 -7.79
N ILE A 61 -2.77 2.87 -8.28
CA ILE A 61 -2.49 2.48 -9.67
C ILE A 61 -3.32 3.33 -10.64
N GLY A 62 -4.60 3.56 -10.34
CA GLY A 62 -5.45 4.45 -11.14
C GLY A 62 -4.95 5.90 -11.19
N ILE A 63 -4.30 6.38 -10.13
CA ILE A 63 -3.67 7.71 -10.08
C ILE A 63 -2.37 7.71 -10.88
N GLU A 64 -1.52 6.69 -10.74
CA GLU A 64 -0.28 6.55 -11.52
C GLU A 64 -0.55 6.58 -13.02
N ASN A 65 -1.53 5.80 -13.49
CA ASN A 65 -1.91 5.77 -14.91
C ASN A 65 -2.34 7.14 -15.43
N LYS A 66 -3.06 7.94 -14.61
CA LYS A 66 -3.44 9.32 -14.97
C LYS A 66 -2.25 10.26 -15.01
N ILE A 67 -1.32 10.12 -14.05
CA ILE A 67 -0.10 10.90 -14.03
C ILE A 67 0.77 10.53 -15.23
N GLU A 68 0.88 9.25 -15.58
CA GLU A 68 1.64 8.78 -16.75
C GLU A 68 1.03 9.31 -18.04
N SER A 69 -0.31 9.26 -18.20
CA SER A 69 -0.95 9.80 -19.40
C SER A 69 -0.68 11.30 -19.56
N VAL A 70 -0.78 12.05 -18.46
CA VAL A 70 -0.49 13.50 -18.44
C VAL A 70 1.00 13.77 -18.65
N ALA A 71 1.88 12.99 -18.04
CA ALA A 71 3.33 13.12 -18.22
C ALA A 71 3.73 12.81 -19.65
N LYS A 72 3.14 11.79 -20.27
CA LYS A 72 3.35 11.42 -21.68
C LYS A 72 2.80 12.47 -22.64
N GLU A 73 1.69 13.11 -22.31
CA GLU A 73 1.12 14.23 -23.08
C GLU A 73 1.99 15.48 -22.97
N ILE A 74 2.54 15.74 -21.78
CA ILE A 74 3.38 16.92 -21.53
C ILE A 74 4.80 16.73 -22.04
N ALA A 75 5.36 15.52 -21.99
CA ALA A 75 6.74 15.22 -22.39
C ALA A 75 6.91 15.31 -23.91
N PRO A 76 7.45 16.42 -24.44
CA PRO A 76 7.84 16.50 -25.84
C PRO A 76 9.20 15.81 -25.95
N SER A 77 9.48 15.16 -27.08
CA SER A 77 10.68 14.35 -27.34
C SER A 77 12.04 15.08 -27.16
N ASN A 78 12.09 16.35 -26.75
CA ASN A 78 13.30 17.15 -26.56
C ASN A 78 13.05 18.46 -25.76
N LYS A 79 12.22 18.47 -24.72
CA LYS A 79 12.16 19.64 -23.82
C LYS A 79 12.55 19.23 -22.41
N GLU A 80 13.51 19.97 -21.88
CA GLU A 80 13.96 19.90 -20.49
C GLU A 80 12.73 19.82 -19.59
N ILE A 81 12.65 18.72 -18.83
CA ILE A 81 11.63 18.50 -17.80
C ILE A 81 11.51 19.81 -17.02
N SER A 82 10.35 20.47 -17.09
CA SER A 82 10.12 21.79 -16.50
C SER A 82 10.74 21.82 -15.11
N SER A 83 11.81 22.61 -14.93
CA SER A 83 12.76 22.45 -13.81
C SER A 83 12.06 22.42 -12.45
N GLY A 84 10.89 23.06 -12.33
CA GLY A 84 10.03 23.05 -11.14
C GLY A 84 9.60 21.65 -10.67
N GLY A 85 9.32 20.70 -11.55
CA GLY A 85 8.90 19.35 -11.16
C GLY A 85 9.96 18.58 -10.37
N ILE A 86 11.23 18.68 -10.82
CA ILE A 86 12.37 18.05 -10.16
C ILE A 86 12.62 18.70 -8.79
N TYR A 87 12.49 20.03 -8.67
CA TYR A 87 12.69 20.72 -7.39
C TYR A 87 11.64 20.35 -6.34
N VAL A 88 10.38 20.13 -6.73
CA VAL A 88 9.33 19.65 -5.82
C VAL A 88 9.67 18.25 -5.30
N ILE A 89 10.09 17.35 -6.19
CA ILE A 89 10.49 15.98 -5.83
C ILE A 89 11.69 16.00 -4.86
N VAL A 90 12.74 16.78 -5.19
CA VAL A 90 13.96 16.91 -4.36
C VAL A 90 13.61 17.51 -2.99
N SER A 91 12.73 18.50 -2.94
CA SER A 91 12.28 19.13 -1.70
C SER A 91 11.48 18.16 -0.82
N GLY A 92 10.63 17.33 -1.42
CA GLY A 92 9.96 16.22 -0.73
C GLY A 92 10.95 15.22 -0.13
N MET A 93 11.98 14.83 -0.90
CA MET A 93 13.06 13.94 -0.43
C MET A 93 13.89 14.58 0.69
N ALA A 94 14.18 15.87 0.61
CA ALA A 94 14.87 16.60 1.68
C ALA A 94 14.03 16.61 2.97
N GLY A 95 12.70 16.79 2.88
CA GLY A 95 11.78 16.68 4.01
C GLY A 95 11.80 15.29 4.70
N LEU A 96 11.97 14.22 3.94
CA LEU A 96 12.13 12.85 4.48
C LEU A 96 13.44 12.68 5.26
N ILE A 97 14.54 13.29 4.81
CA ILE A 97 15.82 13.25 5.50
C ILE A 97 15.74 14.02 6.83
N LEU A 98 15.09 15.19 6.82
CA LEU A 98 14.94 16.04 8.01
C LEU A 98 14.09 15.38 9.11
N THR A 99 13.13 14.53 8.76
CA THR A 99 12.29 13.81 9.73
C THR A 99 12.93 12.55 10.31
N ARG A 100 14.20 12.25 9.99
CA ARG A 100 14.91 11.03 10.42
C ARG A 100 14.88 10.81 11.95
N LYS A 101 14.79 11.86 12.77
CA LYS A 101 14.74 11.76 14.24
C LYS A 101 13.36 12.04 14.86
N CYS A 102 12.33 12.29 14.06
CA CYS A 102 10.99 12.62 14.58
C CYS A 102 10.09 11.38 14.75
N THR A 103 9.11 11.48 15.65
CA THR A 103 8.08 10.46 15.93
C THR A 103 7.27 10.10 14.67
N PHE A 104 6.83 8.84 14.58
CA PHE A 104 6.18 8.22 13.40
C PHE A 104 5.16 9.09 12.62
N PRO A 105 4.24 9.87 13.24
CA PRO A 105 3.28 10.68 12.47
C PRO A 105 3.92 11.87 11.73
N ILE A 106 4.93 12.52 12.33
CA ILE A 106 5.60 13.70 11.75
C ILE A 106 6.36 13.32 10.47
N ARG A 107 6.82 12.07 10.38
CA ARG A 107 7.54 11.53 9.22
C ARG A 107 6.71 11.50 7.94
N PHE A 108 5.39 11.34 8.05
CA PHE A 108 4.50 11.34 6.88
C PHE A 108 4.01 12.75 6.52
N VAL A 109 3.78 13.58 7.54
CA VAL A 109 3.20 14.92 7.35
C VAL A 109 4.23 15.91 6.79
N THR A 110 5.48 15.85 7.26
CA THR A 110 6.52 16.80 6.86
C THR A 110 6.84 16.78 5.36
N PRO A 111 7.11 15.64 4.70
CA PRO A 111 7.40 15.65 3.26
C PRO A 111 6.21 16.14 2.43
N VAL A 112 4.97 15.93 2.88
CA VAL A 112 3.78 16.48 2.23
C VAL A 112 3.76 18.00 2.33
N ILE A 113 3.98 18.56 3.52
CA ILE A 113 4.01 20.01 3.74
C ILE A 113 5.18 20.65 2.97
N THR A 114 6.38 20.07 3.05
CA THR A 114 7.56 20.58 2.35
C THR A 114 7.39 20.51 0.83
N SER A 115 6.78 19.46 0.31
CA SER A 115 6.47 19.33 -1.13
C SER A 115 5.44 20.38 -1.58
N PHE A 116 4.41 20.63 -0.78
CA PHE A 116 3.43 21.68 -1.04
C PHE A 116 4.07 23.08 -1.01
N ALA A 117 4.89 23.36 0.00
CA ALA A 117 5.62 24.62 0.12
C ALA A 117 6.58 24.83 -1.07
N ALA A 118 7.31 23.79 -1.47
CA ALA A 118 8.18 23.83 -2.64
C ALA A 118 7.39 24.10 -3.92
N SER A 119 6.22 23.47 -4.10
CA SER A 119 5.37 23.74 -5.26
C SER A 119 4.96 25.22 -5.34
N THR A 120 4.55 25.83 -4.22
CA THR A 120 4.22 27.26 -4.20
C THR A 120 5.42 28.16 -4.49
N TYR A 121 6.62 27.73 -4.11
CA TYR A 121 7.85 28.51 -4.26
C TYR A 121 8.46 28.40 -5.67
N PHE A 122 8.48 27.21 -6.27
CA PHE A 122 9.13 26.93 -7.54
C PHE A 122 8.25 27.12 -8.78
N PHE A 123 6.94 27.38 -8.62
CA PHE A 123 6.02 27.73 -9.71
C PHE A 123 5.56 29.21 -9.66
N PRO A 124 6.47 30.21 -9.66
CA PRO A 124 6.06 31.63 -9.69
C PRO A 124 5.30 31.97 -10.98
N GLU A 125 5.66 31.36 -12.11
CA GLU A 125 5.02 31.58 -13.41
C GLU A 125 3.57 31.05 -13.48
N THR A 126 3.27 29.95 -12.78
CA THR A 126 1.89 29.43 -12.67
C THR A 126 1.02 30.41 -11.86
N HIS A 127 1.57 31.03 -10.81
CA HIS A 127 0.88 32.09 -10.06
C HIS A 127 0.67 33.35 -10.90
N GLN A 128 1.65 33.78 -11.70
CA GLN A 128 1.47 34.93 -12.60
C GLN A 128 0.44 34.64 -13.68
N ASN A 129 0.42 33.43 -14.25
CA ASN A 129 -0.51 33.05 -15.29
C ASN A 129 -1.93 32.85 -14.74
N ILE A 130 -2.10 32.22 -13.57
CA ILE A 130 -3.40 32.11 -12.89
C ILE A 130 -3.89 33.49 -12.44
N ARG A 131 -3.01 34.37 -11.94
CA ARG A 131 -3.35 35.76 -11.60
C ARG A 131 -3.83 36.50 -12.84
N ASN A 132 -3.13 36.41 -13.96
CA ASN A 132 -3.53 37.04 -15.22
C ASN A 132 -4.84 36.44 -15.76
N MET A 133 -5.05 35.13 -15.63
CA MET A 133 -6.28 34.47 -16.07
C MET A 133 -7.48 34.86 -15.19
N ALA A 134 -7.29 34.92 -13.87
CA ALA A 134 -8.28 35.43 -12.92
C ALA A 134 -8.58 36.91 -13.17
N TRP A 135 -7.58 37.72 -13.50
CA TRP A 135 -7.76 39.14 -13.85
C TRP A 135 -8.57 39.32 -15.14
N ARG A 136 -8.31 38.48 -16.16
CA ARG A 136 -9.09 38.44 -17.40
C ARG A 136 -10.53 38.00 -17.15
N TYR A 137 -10.75 37.04 -16.26
CA TYR A 137 -12.09 36.60 -15.87
C TYR A 137 -12.85 37.71 -15.14
N TYR A 138 -12.19 38.44 -14.24
CA TYR A 138 -12.77 39.57 -13.52
C TYR A 138 -13.15 40.71 -14.48
N GLN A 139 -12.28 41.04 -15.44
CA GLN A 139 -12.58 42.04 -16.48
C GLN A 139 -13.74 41.62 -17.40
N ALA A 140 -13.85 40.34 -17.76
CA ALA A 140 -14.95 39.85 -18.57
C ALA A 140 -16.31 39.89 -17.83
N ARG A 141 -16.30 39.70 -16.50
CA ARG A 141 -17.51 39.74 -15.67
C ARG A 141 -18.04 41.16 -15.43
N PHE A 142 -17.16 42.16 -15.36
CA PHE A 142 -17.51 43.56 -15.06
C PHE A 142 -17.71 44.45 -16.30
N LYS A 143 -17.42 43.96 -17.51
CA LYS A 143 -17.61 44.68 -18.78
C LYS A 143 -18.88 44.25 -19.54
N SER A 144 -19.78 43.51 -18.88
CA SER A 144 -21.17 43.27 -19.32
C SER A 144 -22.13 44.06 -18.46
#